data_AF-A0A2A5P009-F1
#
_entry.id   AF-A0A2A5P009-F1
#
_cell.length_a   1.000
_cell.length_b   1.000
_cell.length_c   1.000
_cell.angle_alpha   90.00
_cell.angle_beta   90.00
_cell.angle_gamma   90.00
#
_symmetry.space_group_name_H-M   'P 1'
#
loop_
_entity.id
_entity.type
_entity.pdbx_description
1 polymer ?
#
loop_
_entity_poly.entity_id
_entity_poly.type
_entity_poly.pdbx_seq_one_letter_code
_entity_poly.pdbx_strand_id
1 'polypeptide(L)'
;MGNRSYRKGYEFERRVRKLLEERGYVVFRSAGSKPVDLIVTDGRETYVIECKVNRGDLRREDLERMLKIHRRTRYIPVLAYKGRRGVRFVNLLTGEDMEFPDLASLDRFMDAGSA
;
A
#
# COMPACT_ATOMS: atom_id res chain seq x y z
N MET A 1 25.50 9.26 4.64
CA MET A 1 24.84 9.11 5.96
C MET A 1 23.40 9.57 5.86
N GLY A 2 22.43 8.64 5.82
CA GLY A 2 21.00 9.00 5.74
C GLY A 2 20.44 9.37 7.12
N ASN A 3 19.71 10.48 7.19
CA ASN A 3 19.07 10.99 8.41
C ASN A 3 18.16 9.92 9.04
N ARG A 4 18.09 9.79 10.38
CA ARG A 4 17.35 8.69 11.06
C ARG A 4 15.88 8.61 10.64
N SER A 5 15.26 9.77 10.35
CA SER A 5 13.88 9.84 9.85
C SER A 5 13.72 9.16 8.49
N TYR A 6 14.67 9.37 7.57
CA TYR A 6 14.68 8.75 6.26
C TYR A 6 14.80 7.23 6.34
N ARG A 7 15.67 6.73 7.22
CA ARG A 7 15.81 5.28 7.45
C ARG A 7 14.52 4.65 7.98
N LYS A 8 13.82 5.33 8.90
CA LYS A 8 12.54 4.86 9.45
C LYS A 8 11.45 4.79 8.38
N GLY A 9 11.36 5.80 7.50
CA GLY A 9 10.42 5.78 6.37
C GLY A 9 10.70 4.62 5.42
N TYR A 10 11.96 4.45 5.02
CA TYR A 10 12.40 3.36 4.15
C TYR A 10 12.14 1.97 4.76
N GLU A 11 12.40 1.78 6.05
CA GLU A 11 12.09 0.54 6.75
C GLU A 11 10.59 0.26 6.81
N PHE A 12 9.77 1.29 7.01
CA PHE A 12 8.33 1.17 7.01
C PHE A 12 7.80 0.77 5.62
N GLU A 13 8.22 1.45 4.56
CA GLU A 13 7.86 1.09 3.18
C GLU A 13 8.21 -0.36 2.84
N ARG A 14 9.43 -0.82 3.19
CA ARG A 14 9.83 -2.22 3.00
C ARG A 14 8.93 -3.19 3.76
N ARG A 15 8.48 -2.84 4.96
CA ARG A 15 7.56 -3.66 5.75
C ARG A 15 6.18 -3.73 5.09
N VAL A 16 5.66 -2.62 4.57
CA VAL A 16 4.38 -2.60 3.84
C VAL A 16 4.47 -3.48 2.60
N ARG A 17 5.54 -3.32 1.81
CA ARG A 17 5.78 -4.14 0.62
C ARG A 17 5.78 -5.63 0.97
N LYS A 18 6.63 -6.03 1.91
CA LYS A 18 6.78 -7.44 2.31
C LYS A 18 5.45 -8.04 2.79
N LEU A 19 4.68 -7.29 3.59
CA LEU A 19 3.36 -7.73 4.04
C LEU A 19 2.40 -8.02 2.89
N LEU A 20 2.38 -7.17 1.87
CA LEU A 20 1.47 -7.32 0.73
C LEU A 20 1.94 -8.43 -0.22
N GLU A 21 3.26 -8.57 -0.43
CA GLU A 21 3.85 -9.70 -1.15
C GLU A 21 3.52 -11.04 -0.47
N GLU A 22 3.65 -11.13 0.86
CA GLU A 22 3.30 -12.33 1.63
C GLU A 22 1.80 -12.69 1.55
N ARG A 23 0.94 -11.70 1.31
CA ARG A 23 -0.51 -11.90 1.09
C ARG A 23 -0.86 -12.30 -0.35
N GLY A 24 0.12 -12.43 -1.23
CA GLY A 24 -0.08 -12.86 -2.62
C GLY A 24 -0.23 -11.73 -3.63
N TYR A 25 -0.03 -10.48 -3.24
CA TYR A 25 -0.07 -9.36 -4.18
C TYR A 25 1.25 -9.18 -4.93
N VAL A 26 1.15 -8.73 -6.18
CA VAL A 26 2.31 -8.25 -6.95
C VAL A 26 2.56 -6.79 -6.56
N VAL A 27 3.77 -6.49 -6.09
CA VAL A 27 4.15 -5.15 -5.62
C VAL A 27 5.32 -4.59 -6.41
N PHE A 28 5.11 -3.41 -7.00
CA PHE A 28 6.16 -2.62 -7.63
C PHE A 28 6.51 -1.44 -6.74
N ARG A 29 7.79 -1.13 -6.62
CA ARG A 29 8.26 0.09 -5.97
C ARG A 29 8.65 1.11 -7.01
N SER A 30 8.16 2.34 -6.90
CA SER A 30 8.58 3.40 -7.81
C SER A 30 9.98 3.93 -7.44
N ALA A 31 10.81 4.19 -8.45
CA ALA A 31 12.14 4.75 -8.23
C ALA A 31 12.03 6.16 -7.60
N GLY A 32 12.77 6.38 -6.51
CA GLY A 32 12.80 7.67 -5.82
C GLY A 32 11.46 8.09 -5.18
N SER A 33 10.56 7.15 -4.89
CA SER A 33 9.23 7.43 -4.32
C SER A 33 8.38 8.37 -5.18
N LYS A 34 8.57 8.29 -6.51
CA LYS A 34 7.81 9.10 -7.49
C LYS A 34 7.28 8.20 -8.60
N PRO A 35 6.01 8.36 -9.02
CA PRO A 35 5.04 9.31 -8.48
C PRO A 35 4.38 8.86 -7.18
N VAL A 36 4.57 7.61 -6.73
CA VAL A 36 4.02 7.01 -5.49
C VAL A 36 5.06 6.07 -4.90
N ASP A 37 4.92 5.62 -3.65
CA ASP A 37 5.87 4.66 -3.07
C ASP A 37 5.71 3.26 -3.69
N LEU A 38 4.48 2.72 -3.65
CA LEU A 38 4.18 1.37 -4.14
C LEU A 38 2.99 1.36 -5.11
N ILE A 39 3.04 0.45 -6.07
CA ILE A 39 1.91 0.03 -6.90
C ILE A 39 1.65 -1.44 -6.60
N VAL A 40 0.43 -1.80 -6.26
CA VAL A 40 0.06 -3.12 -5.76
C VAL A 40 -1.12 -3.64 -6.55
N THR A 41 -1.09 -4.90 -7.00
CA THR A 41 -2.22 -5.50 -7.73
C THR A 41 -2.31 -7.00 -7.50
N ASP A 42 -3.54 -7.52 -7.57
CA ASP A 42 -3.87 -8.95 -7.65
C ASP A 42 -4.32 -9.37 -9.08
N GLY A 43 -4.16 -8.48 -10.06
CA GLY A 43 -4.63 -8.66 -11.43
C GLY A 43 -6.08 -8.25 -11.68
N ARG A 44 -6.90 -8.07 -10.62
CA ARG A 44 -8.28 -7.58 -10.71
C ARG A 44 -8.38 -6.12 -10.31
N GLU A 45 -7.80 -5.78 -9.17
CA GLU A 45 -7.76 -4.42 -8.64
C GLU A 45 -6.32 -3.92 -8.56
N THR A 46 -6.12 -2.61 -8.71
CA THR A 46 -4.80 -2.01 -8.58
C THR A 46 -4.85 -0.84 -7.61
N TYR A 47 -3.90 -0.82 -6.69
CA TYR A 47 -3.75 0.19 -5.66
C TYR A 47 -2.47 0.96 -5.89
N VAL A 48 -2.53 2.27 -5.64
CA VAL A 48 -1.32 3.08 -5.48
C VAL A 48 -1.23 3.48 -4.02
N ILE A 49 -0.07 3.23 -3.40
CA ILE A 49 0.11 3.36 -1.96
C ILE A 49 1.16 4.42 -1.67
N GLU A 50 0.80 5.35 -0.80
CA GLU A 50 1.71 6.26 -0.11
C GLU A 50 2.01 5.72 1.30
N CYS A 51 3.29 5.59 1.66
CA CYS A 51 3.73 5.04 2.94
C CYS A 51 4.19 6.15 3.87
N LYS A 52 3.47 6.36 4.98
CA LYS A 52 3.85 7.32 6.02
C LYS A 52 3.99 6.64 7.37
N VAL A 53 4.99 6.99 8.17
CA VAL A 53 5.12 6.40 9.51
C VAL A 53 3.92 6.82 10.37
N ASN A 54 3.52 8.10 10.34
CA ASN A 54 2.33 8.59 11.03
C ASN A 54 1.24 8.99 10.03
N ARG A 55 -0.03 8.77 10.41
CA ARG A 55 -1.18 9.17 9.58
C ARG A 55 -1.17 10.67 9.24
N GLY A 56 -0.76 11.51 10.19
CA GLY A 56 -0.69 12.96 10.03
C GLY A 56 0.43 13.45 9.10
N ASP A 57 1.33 12.57 8.66
CA ASP A 57 2.42 12.95 7.73
C ASP A 57 1.93 12.99 6.26
N LEU A 58 0.67 12.60 5.98
CA LEU A 58 0.08 12.73 4.64
C LEU A 58 -0.16 14.21 4.33
N ARG A 59 0.55 14.72 3.33
CA ARG A 59 0.42 16.13 2.90
C ARG A 59 -0.72 16.29 1.92
N ARG A 60 -1.26 17.52 1.83
CA ARG A 60 -2.27 17.88 0.84
C ARG A 60 -1.81 17.58 -0.59
N GLU A 61 -0.56 17.90 -0.91
CA GLU A 61 0.04 17.63 -2.22
C GLU A 61 0.10 16.13 -2.54
N ASP A 62 0.37 15.28 -1.53
CA ASP A 62 0.35 13.83 -1.69
C ASP A 62 -1.06 13.35 -2.04
N LEU A 63 -2.07 13.83 -1.31
CA LEU A 63 -3.47 13.50 -1.59
C LEU A 63 -3.90 13.96 -3.00
N GLU A 64 -3.60 15.20 -3.38
CA GLU A 64 -3.94 15.75 -4.71
C GLU A 64 -3.29 14.95 -5.84
N ARG A 65 -2.02 14.56 -5.67
CA ARG A 65 -1.29 13.70 -6.60
C ARG A 65 -1.93 12.31 -6.71
N MET A 66 -2.27 11.68 -5.58
CA MET A 66 -2.90 10.36 -5.54
C MET A 66 -4.29 10.37 -6.20
N LEU A 67 -5.11 11.39 -5.91
CA LEU A 67 -6.42 11.57 -6.57
C LEU A 67 -6.27 11.83 -8.07
N LYS A 68 -5.23 12.56 -8.50
CA LYS A 68 -4.94 12.76 -9.94
C LYS A 68 -4.59 11.44 -10.62
N ILE A 69 -3.82 10.57 -9.98
CA ILE A 69 -3.50 9.23 -10.50
C ILE A 69 -4.78 8.40 -10.62
N HIS A 70 -5.61 8.37 -9.57
CA HIS A 70 -6.90 7.67 -9.59
C HIS A 70 -7.78 8.12 -10.75
N ARG A 71 -7.93 9.44 -10.97
CA ARG A 71 -8.75 9.96 -12.08
C ARG A 71 -8.28 9.49 -13.46
N ARG A 72 -7.00 9.20 -13.64
CA ARG A 72 -6.41 8.77 -14.93
C ARG A 72 -6.36 7.26 -15.13
N THR A 73 -6.28 6.51 -14.04
CA THR A 73 -5.96 5.06 -14.08
C THR A 73 -7.03 4.19 -13.45
N ARG A 74 -7.94 4.79 -12.67
CA ARG A 74 -8.88 4.14 -11.75
C ARG A 74 -8.25 3.40 -10.57
N TYR A 75 -6.92 3.37 -10.47
CA TYR A 75 -6.23 2.74 -9.34
C TYR A 75 -6.67 3.37 -8.02
N ILE A 76 -6.90 2.54 -7.02
CA ILE A 76 -7.41 2.97 -5.72
C ILE A 76 -6.26 3.62 -4.93
N PRO A 77 -6.36 4.90 -4.56
CA PRO A 77 -5.34 5.58 -3.78
C PRO A 77 -5.45 5.19 -2.31
N VAL A 78 -4.34 4.72 -1.73
CA VAL A 78 -4.29 4.22 -0.36
C VAL A 78 -3.17 4.90 0.42
N LEU A 79 -3.45 5.27 1.67
CA LEU A 79 -2.42 5.60 2.65
C LEU A 79 -2.12 4.37 3.50
N ALA A 80 -0.87 3.93 3.51
CA ALA A 80 -0.36 2.99 4.50
C ALA A 80 0.33 3.73 5.63
N TYR A 81 -0.02 3.42 6.89
CA TYR A 81 0.64 4.00 8.05
C TYR A 81 0.82 3.05 9.22
N LYS A 82 1.75 3.37 10.12
CA LYS A 82 2.02 2.55 11.30
C LYS A 82 0.90 2.73 12.33
N GLY A 83 0.12 1.68 12.54
CA GLY A 83 -0.82 1.58 13.66
C GLY A 83 -0.19 0.97 14.91
N ARG A 84 -1.00 0.85 15.98
CA ARG A 84 -0.58 0.20 17.23
C ARG A 84 -0.20 -1.29 17.03
N ARG A 85 -0.92 -2.01 16.17
CA ARG A 85 -0.76 -3.46 15.94
C ARG A 85 -0.26 -3.80 14.53
N GLY A 86 0.54 -2.94 13.91
CA GLY A 86 1.14 -3.21 12.60
C GLY A 86 0.88 -2.10 11.58
N VAL A 87 0.64 -2.49 10.33
CA VAL A 87 0.32 -1.57 9.23
C VAL A 87 -1.20 -1.39 9.16
N ARG A 88 -1.66 -0.15 8.98
CA ARG A 88 -3.04 0.16 8.65
C ARG A 88 -3.11 0.78 7.25
N PHE A 89 -4.24 0.58 6.59
CA PHE A 89 -4.52 1.11 5.26
C PHE A 89 -5.80 1.92 5.30
N VAL A 90 -5.80 3.07 4.61
CA VAL A 90 -6.98 3.93 4.45
C VAL A 90 -7.20 4.18 2.97
N ASN A 91 -8.43 3.95 2.50
CA ASN A 91 -8.84 4.35 1.17
C ASN A 91 -8.97 5.87 1.13
N LEU A 92 -8.17 6.54 0.31
CA LEU A 92 -8.17 8.01 0.24
C LEU A 92 -9.36 8.60 -0.53
N LEU A 93 -10.18 7.77 -1.17
CA LEU A 93 -11.43 8.19 -1.79
C LEU A 93 -12.55 8.33 -0.76
N THR A 94 -12.64 7.39 0.19
CA THR A 94 -13.72 7.35 1.19
C THR A 94 -13.28 7.88 2.56
N GLY A 95 -11.97 7.87 2.85
CA GLY A 95 -11.41 8.18 4.16
C GLY A 95 -11.51 7.03 5.17
N GLU A 96 -12.04 5.88 4.75
CA GLU A 96 -12.29 4.73 5.60
C GLU A 96 -11.07 3.80 5.66
N ASP A 97 -10.95 3.10 6.78
CA ASP A 97 -9.95 2.04 6.91
C ASP A 97 -10.31 0.86 6.00
N MET A 98 -9.30 0.19 5.46
CA MET A 98 -9.47 -0.96 4.59
C MET A 98 -8.48 -2.07 4.92
N GLU A 99 -8.78 -3.27 4.45
CA GLU A 99 -7.91 -4.44 4.57
C GLU A 99 -7.50 -4.97 3.20
N PHE A 100 -6.28 -5.49 3.13
CA PHE A 100 -5.83 -6.33 2.03
C PHE A 100 -6.00 -7.78 2.47
N PRO A 101 -6.95 -8.55 1.93
CA PRO A 101 -7.13 -9.96 2.28
C PRO A 101 -5.86 -10.79 2.03
N ASP A 102 -5.73 -11.92 2.71
CA ASP A 102 -4.66 -12.88 2.46
C ASP A 102 -5.06 -13.81 1.31
N LEU A 103 -4.77 -13.36 0.08
CA LEU A 103 -5.09 -14.09 -1.15
C LEU A 103 -4.32 -15.42 -1.21
N ALA A 104 -3.06 -15.43 -0.77
CA ALA A 104 -2.24 -16.64 -0.74
C ALA A 104 -2.87 -17.74 0.14
N SER A 105 -3.53 -17.39 1.25
CA SER A 105 -4.29 -18.35 2.03
C SER A 105 -5.58 -18.78 1.32
N LEU A 106 -6.34 -17.85 0.74
CA LEU A 106 -7.59 -18.16 0.05
C LEU A 106 -7.38 -19.11 -1.14
N ASP A 107 -6.35 -18.88 -1.94
CA ASP A 107 -6.03 -19.72 -3.09
C ASP A 107 -5.74 -21.17 -2.66
N ARG A 108 -4.95 -21.36 -1.58
CA ARG A 108 -4.68 -22.68 -1.01
C ARG A 108 -5.96 -23.41 -0.57
N PHE A 109 -6.93 -22.70 -0.01
CA PHE A 109 -8.20 -23.31 0.39
C PHE A 109 -9.05 -23.72 -0.82
N MET A 110 -9.11 -22.88 -1.86
CA MET A 110 -9.87 -23.19 -3.07
C MET A 110 -9.27 -24.37 -3.84
N ASP A 111 -7.94 -24.44 -3.92
CA ASP A 111 -7.24 -25.53 -4.59
C ASP A 111 -7.42 -26.87 -3.85
N ALA A 112 -7.44 -26.85 -2.52
CA ALA A 112 -7.64 -28.05 -1.70
C ALA A 112 -9.07 -28.61 -1.74
N GLY A 113 -10.07 -27.79 -2.03
CA GLY A 113 -11.48 -28.21 -2.14
C GLY A 113 -11.90 -28.71 -3.53
N SER A 114 -11.01 -28.64 -4.52
CA SER A 114 -11.25 -29.06 -5.90
C SER A 114 -10.65 -30.45 -6.23
N ALA A 115 -10.10 -31.13 -5.21
CA ALA A 115 -9.43 -32.43 -5.30
C ALA A 115 -10.32 -33.59 -4.80
#